data_AF-A0A2E7PEX7-F1
#
_entry.id   AF-A0A2E7PEX7-F1
#
_cell.length_a   1.000
_cell.length_b   1.000
_cell.length_c   1.000
_cell.angle_alpha   90.00
_cell.angle_beta   90.00
_cell.angle_gamma   90.00
#
_symmetry.space_group_name_H-M   'P 1'
#
loop_
_entity.id
_entity.type
_entity.pdbx_description
1 polymer ?
#
loop_
_entity_poly.entity_id
_entity_poly.type
_entity_poly.pdbx_seq_one_letter_code
_entity_poly.pdbx_strand_id
1 'polypeptide(L)'
;MAEENPEMTCGEAPVEILELASSEAEPTPFMEEYFAVGHAEFLAVKHGRRINLPKNLMDRAILVLWTRAGILHTAHIMGQESPDANVGFFDDEGLY
;
A
#
# COMPACT_ATOMS: atom_id res chain seq x y z
N MET A 1 -7.10 -10.78 -3.98
CA MET A 1 -5.73 -10.29 -4.25
C MET A 1 -5.30 -9.18 -3.29
N ALA A 2 -5.95 -8.00 -3.27
CA ALA A 2 -5.73 -6.98 -2.20
C ALA A 2 -6.80 -7.03 -1.10
N GLU A 3 -8.07 -7.19 -1.48
CA GLU A 3 -9.24 -7.30 -0.60
C GLU A 3 -9.25 -8.54 0.31
N GLU A 4 -8.45 -9.57 -0.01
CA GLU A 4 -8.43 -10.83 0.73
C GLU A 4 -7.59 -10.75 2.01
N ASN A 5 -6.66 -9.79 2.07
CA ASN A 5 -5.82 -9.56 3.24
C ASN A 5 -5.53 -8.06 3.43
N PRO A 6 -6.56 -7.25 3.74
CA PRO A 6 -6.41 -5.80 3.87
C PRO A 6 -5.60 -5.37 5.09
N GLU A 7 -5.42 -6.27 6.07
CA GLU A 7 -4.64 -6.04 7.29
C GLU A 7 -3.17 -6.47 7.15
N MET A 8 -2.73 -6.89 5.96
CA MET A 8 -1.34 -7.33 5.75
C MET A 8 -0.36 -6.24 6.17
N THR A 9 0.72 -6.66 6.80
CA THR A 9 1.79 -5.75 7.20
C THR A 9 2.76 -5.50 6.05
N CYS A 10 3.57 -4.46 6.15
CA CYS A 10 4.60 -4.18 5.15
C CYS A 10 5.64 -5.31 5.02
N GLY A 11 5.87 -6.09 6.09
CA GLY A 11 6.72 -7.28 6.05
C GLY A 11 6.09 -8.47 5.32
N GLU A 12 4.77 -8.47 5.15
CA GLU A 12 4.01 -9.50 4.42
C GLU A 12 3.66 -9.07 2.98
N ALA A 13 4.08 -7.87 2.57
CA ALA A 13 3.77 -7.32 1.26
C ALA A 13 4.32 -8.24 0.14
N PRO A 14 3.51 -8.58 -0.89
CA PRO A 14 3.96 -9.44 -1.98
C PRO A 14 5.13 -8.83 -2.75
N VAL A 15 6.19 -9.62 -2.98
CA VAL A 15 7.41 -9.15 -3.65
C VAL A 15 7.11 -8.64 -5.06
N GLU A 16 6.18 -9.27 -5.77
CA GLU A 16 5.78 -8.86 -7.12
C GLU A 16 5.17 -7.45 -7.14
N ILE A 17 4.43 -7.08 -6.10
CA ILE A 17 3.84 -5.74 -5.93
C ILE A 17 4.94 -4.72 -5.62
N LEU A 18 5.91 -5.10 -4.77
CA LEU A 18 7.06 -4.27 -4.45
C LEU A 18 7.95 -4.02 -5.68
N GLU A 19 8.21 -5.05 -6.48
CA GLU A 19 8.96 -4.97 -7.73
C GLU A 19 8.28 -4.02 -8.72
N LEU A 20 6.98 -4.19 -8.95
CA LEU A 20 6.19 -3.30 -9.82
C LEU A 20 6.24 -1.84 -9.36
N ALA A 21 6.17 -1.61 -8.04
CA ALA A 21 6.28 -0.28 -7.45
C ALA A 21 7.65 0.38 -7.69
N SER A 22 8.69 -0.42 -7.93
CA SER A 22 10.04 0.06 -8.17
C SER A 22 10.42 0.21 -9.65
N SER A 23 9.67 -0.45 -10.55
CA SER A 23 10.01 -0.52 -11.97
C SER A 23 9.52 0.67 -12.77
N GLU A 24 8.46 1.34 -12.31
CA GLU A 24 7.81 2.46 -12.99
C GLU A 24 7.97 3.77 -12.21
N ALA A 25 7.96 4.90 -12.91
CA ALA A 25 8.02 6.21 -12.27
C ALA A 25 6.69 6.62 -11.60
N GLU A 26 5.57 6.09 -12.11
CA GLU A 26 4.21 6.37 -11.64
C GLU A 26 3.42 5.05 -11.53
N PRO A 27 2.37 4.99 -10.68
CA PRO A 27 1.52 3.82 -10.58
C PRO A 27 0.87 3.48 -11.91
N THR A 28 0.96 2.21 -12.33
CA THR A 28 0.18 1.72 -13.47
C THR A 28 -1.31 1.65 -13.11
N PRO A 29 -2.25 1.61 -14.08
CA PRO A 29 -3.68 1.47 -13.77
C PRO A 29 -4.01 0.25 -12.91
N PHE A 30 -3.27 -0.86 -13.09
CA PHE A 30 -3.37 -2.03 -12.23
C PHE A 30 -2.99 -1.73 -10.78
N MET A 31 -1.91 -0.97 -10.57
CA MET A 31 -1.42 -0.62 -9.25
C MET A 31 -2.29 0.43 -8.57
N GLU A 32 -2.84 1.37 -9.33
CA GLU A 32 -3.88 2.30 -8.82
C GLU A 32 -5.08 1.53 -8.28
N GLU A 33 -5.62 0.57 -9.05
CA GLU A 33 -6.74 -0.26 -8.62
C GLU A 33 -6.38 -1.14 -7.41
N TYR A 34 -5.20 -1.76 -7.44
CA TYR A 34 -4.70 -2.59 -6.35
C TYR A 34 -4.64 -1.82 -5.02
N PHE A 35 -4.02 -0.64 -5.01
CA PHE A 35 -3.92 0.19 -3.82
C PHE A 35 -5.28 0.76 -3.41
N ALA A 36 -6.12 1.17 -4.36
CA ALA A 36 -7.45 1.69 -4.06
C ALA A 36 -8.33 0.66 -3.35
N VAL A 37 -8.35 -0.58 -3.84
CA VAL A 37 -9.13 -1.68 -3.27
C VAL A 37 -8.59 -2.06 -1.90
N GLY A 38 -7.27 -2.26 -1.77
CA GLY A 38 -6.64 -2.63 -0.50
C GLY A 38 -6.82 -1.56 0.57
N HIS A 39 -6.66 -0.29 0.21
CA HIS A 39 -6.85 0.84 1.14
C HIS A 39 -8.32 0.99 1.57
N ALA A 40 -9.27 0.86 0.64
CA ALA A 40 -10.70 0.94 0.97
C ALA A 40 -11.13 -0.18 1.93
N GLU A 41 -10.67 -1.42 1.70
CA GLU A 41 -10.97 -2.54 2.59
C GLU A 41 -10.22 -2.44 3.93
N PHE A 42 -8.97 -1.94 3.94
CA PHE A 42 -8.25 -1.65 5.18
C PHE A 42 -9.02 -0.64 6.06
N LEU A 43 -9.50 0.45 5.47
CA LEU A 43 -10.33 1.42 6.20
C LEU A 43 -11.66 0.83 6.67
N ALA A 44 -12.26 -0.06 5.88
CA ALA A 44 -13.48 -0.75 6.26
C ALA A 44 -13.28 -1.60 7.51
N VAL A 45 -12.16 -2.32 7.59
CA VAL A 45 -11.76 -3.10 8.78
C VAL A 45 -11.45 -2.18 9.95
N LYS A 46 -10.58 -1.18 9.76
CA LYS A 46 -10.13 -0.23 10.80
C LYS A 46 -11.28 0.48 11.49
N HIS A 47 -12.32 0.86 10.75
CA HIS A 47 -13.48 1.59 11.27
C HIS A 47 -14.74 0.74 11.50
N GLY A 48 -14.68 -0.56 11.19
CA GLY A 48 -15.83 -1.47 11.27
C GLY A 48 -16.99 -1.12 10.34
N ARG A 49 -16.75 -0.30 9.31
CA ARG A 49 -17.74 0.11 8.30
C ARG A 49 -17.04 0.60 7.03
N ARG A 50 -17.68 0.42 5.88
CA ARG A 50 -17.20 1.00 4.62
C ARG A 50 -17.19 2.52 4.68
N ILE A 51 -16.09 3.12 4.22
CA ILE A 51 -15.92 4.57 4.10
C ILE A 51 -15.78 4.91 2.61
N ASN A 52 -16.65 5.78 2.13
CA ASN A 52 -16.50 6.36 0.80
C ASN A 52 -15.54 7.54 0.88
N LEU A 53 -14.29 7.34 0.48
CA LEU A 53 -13.33 8.45 0.37
C LEU A 53 -13.63 9.32 -0.86
N PRO A 54 -13.54 10.65 -0.72
CA PRO A 54 -13.39 11.54 -1.87
C PRO A 54 -12.22 11.10 -2.77
N LYS A 55 -12.42 11.18 -4.09
CA LYS A 55 -11.42 10.72 -5.08
C LYS A 55 -10.03 11.31 -4.83
N ASN A 56 -9.94 12.61 -4.54
CA ASN A 56 -8.67 13.29 -4.28
C ASN A 56 -7.93 12.78 -3.04
N LEU A 57 -8.61 12.19 -2.05
CA LEU A 57 -7.96 11.57 -0.90
C LEU A 57 -7.49 10.16 -1.26
N MET A 58 -8.31 9.40 -1.99
CA MET A 58 -7.91 8.08 -2.50
C MET A 58 -6.68 8.18 -3.42
N ASP A 59 -6.68 9.13 -4.37
CA ASP A 59 -5.55 9.35 -5.29
C ASP A 59 -4.26 9.66 -4.51
N ARG A 60 -4.34 10.40 -3.41
CA ARG A 60 -3.17 10.66 -2.56
C ARG A 60 -2.73 9.44 -1.78
N ALA A 61 -3.67 8.69 -1.20
CA ALA A 61 -3.39 7.42 -0.52
C ALA A 61 -2.64 6.47 -1.46
N ILE A 62 -3.10 6.32 -2.71
CA ILE A 62 -2.42 5.49 -3.72
C ILE A 62 -0.96 5.94 -3.92
N LEU A 63 -0.69 7.24 -4.07
CA LEU A 63 0.67 7.75 -4.30
C LEU A 63 1.61 7.51 -3.12
N VAL A 64 1.12 7.68 -1.88
CA VAL A 64 1.96 7.46 -0.69
C VAL A 64 2.20 5.96 -0.45
N LEU A 65 1.19 5.12 -0.67
CA LEU A 65 1.31 3.66 -0.56
C LEU A 65 2.23 3.08 -1.65
N TRP A 66 2.14 3.61 -2.88
CA TRP A 66 3.08 3.32 -3.97
C TRP A 66 4.51 3.66 -3.58
N THR A 67 4.72 4.86 -3.05
CA THR A 67 6.05 5.32 -2.61
C THR A 67 6.60 4.41 -1.51
N ARG A 68 5.77 4.03 -0.53
CA ARG A 68 6.15 3.07 0.50
C ARG A 68 6.56 1.73 -0.10
N ALA A 69 5.79 1.19 -1.06
CA ALA A 69 6.14 -0.07 -1.72
C ALA A 69 7.51 -0.01 -2.42
N GLY A 70 7.85 1.10 -3.09
CA GLY A 70 9.17 1.30 -3.67
C GLY A 70 10.31 1.34 -2.63
N ILE A 71 10.07 1.95 -1.47
CA ILE A 71 11.04 1.97 -0.35
C ILE A 71 11.22 0.55 0.22
N LEU A 72 10.12 -0.18 0.43
CA LEU A 72 10.14 -1.56 0.93
C LEU A 72 10.90 -2.48 -0.03
N HIS A 73 10.72 -2.32 -1.34
CA HIS A 73 11.48 -3.05 -2.34
C HIS A 73 13.00 -2.78 -2.23
N THR A 74 13.37 -1.51 -2.04
CA THR A 74 14.78 -1.13 -1.88
C THR A 74 15.38 -1.78 -0.62
N ALA A 75 14.66 -1.73 0.51
CA ALA A 75 15.08 -2.39 1.75
C ALA A 75 15.22 -3.91 1.57
N HIS A 76 14.27 -4.54 0.87
CA HIS A 76 14.30 -5.96 0.53
C HIS A 76 15.55 -6.34 -0.26
N ILE A 77 15.87 -5.61 -1.34
CA ILE A 77 17.10 -5.83 -2.13
C ILE A 77 18.37 -5.63 -1.30
N MET A 78 18.37 -4.65 -0.39
CA MET A 78 19.51 -4.36 0.47
C MET A 78 19.65 -5.34 1.65
N GLY A 79 18.69 -6.27 1.84
CA GLY A 79 18.67 -7.18 2.98
C GLY A 79 18.48 -6.46 4.32
N GLN A 80 17.84 -5.29 4.30
CA GLN A 80 17.56 -4.47 5.49
C GLN A 80 16.12 -4.70 5.95
N GLU A 81 15.92 -4.81 7.26
CA GLU A 81 14.57 -4.77 7.81
C GLU A 81 14.01 -3.35 7.69
N SER A 82 12.80 -3.24 7.13
CA SER A 82 12.08 -1.97 7.11
C SER A 82 11.63 -1.61 8.52
N PRO A 83 11.80 -0.35 8.97
CA PRO A 83 11.24 0.11 10.24
C PRO A 83 9.71 -0.02 10.28
N ASP A 84 9.07 -0.02 9.10
CA ASP A 84 7.63 -0.11 8.94
C ASP A 84 7.15 -1.56 8.79
N ALA A 85 8.01 -2.57 9.00
CA ALA A 85 7.66 -3.98 8.75
C ALA A 85 6.35 -4.43 9.44
N ASN A 86 6.04 -3.90 10.62
CA ASN A 86 4.84 -4.22 11.40
C ASN A 86 3.65 -3.25 11.15
N VAL A 87 3.82 -2.24 10.30
CA VAL A 87 2.78 -1.29 9.94
C VAL A 87 1.90 -1.88 8.84
N GLY A 88 0.60 -1.59 8.86
CA GLY A 88 -0.33 -2.02 7.83
C GLY A 88 0.10 -1.51 6.45
N PHE A 89 0.22 -2.41 5.49
CA PHE A 89 0.71 -2.09 4.15
C PHE A 89 -0.17 -1.06 3.45
N PHE A 90 -1.49 -1.15 3.64
CA PHE A 90 -2.49 -0.24 3.07
C PHE A 90 -2.86 0.94 4.00
N ASP A 91 -2.15 1.15 5.12
CA ASP A 91 -2.39 2.25 6.04
C ASP A 91 -1.64 3.52 5.59
N ASP A 92 -2.35 4.58 5.21
CA ASP A 92 -1.75 5.85 4.78
C ASP A 92 -1.54 6.84 5.94
N GLU A 93 -1.89 6.48 7.18
CA GLU A 93 -1.69 7.34 8.34
C GLU A 93 -0.21 7.65 8.60
N GLY A 94 0.10 8.93 8.82
CA GLY A 94 1.46 9.40 9.09
C GLY A 94 2.36 9.53 7.85
N LEU A 95 1.84 9.29 6.64
CA LEU A 95 2.58 9.43 5.38
C LEU A 95 2.43 10.80 4.68
N TYR A 96 1.71 11.74 5.29
CA TYR A 96 1.40 13.07 4.75
C TYR A 96 2.25 14.19 5.36
#